data_AF-A0A1V4B1Q6-F1
#
_entry.id   AF-A0A1V4B1Q6-F1
#
_cell.length_a   1.000
_cell.length_b   1.000
_cell.length_c   1.000
_cell.angle_alpha   90.00
_cell.angle_beta   90.00
_cell.angle_gamma   90.00
#
_symmetry.space_group_name_H-M   'P 1'
#
loop_
_entity.id
_entity.type
_entity.pdbx_description
1 polymer ?
#
loop_
_entity_poly.entity_id
_entity_poly.type
_entity_poly.pdbx_seq_one_letter_code
_entity_poly.pdbx_strand_id
1 'polypeptide(L)'
;MIKFSSTEVFKRLRQLEGVSTNKELANRLGVNEKTLSGWQTKNTIPLDTLLEFANRYEASVDWLLTGESKGTELDEMEQLLLNNYKQLDPIQKLQLLNASQGNIVESVVQNVGNGSHIANLAGGSIHITK
;
A
#
# COMPACT_ATOMS: atom_id res chain seq x y z
N MET A 1 -23.10 17.24 1.04
CA MET A 1 -23.73 16.03 0.46
C MET A 1 -22.65 15.29 -0.30
N ILE A 2 -22.41 14.01 0.03
CA ILE A 2 -21.43 13.19 -0.72
C ILE A 2 -21.95 13.07 -2.16
N LYS A 3 -21.13 13.48 -3.14
CA LYS A 3 -21.44 13.31 -4.56
C LYS A 3 -20.81 11.99 -5.02
N PHE A 4 -21.62 11.10 -5.59
CA PHE A 4 -21.13 9.85 -6.18
C PHE A 4 -21.79 9.59 -7.54
N SER A 5 -21.14 8.76 -8.34
CA SER A 5 -21.63 8.24 -9.61
C SER A 5 -21.62 6.72 -9.54
N SER A 6 -22.79 6.08 -9.60
CA SER A 6 -22.88 4.61 -9.59
C SER A 6 -22.03 3.99 -10.69
N THR A 7 -21.90 4.66 -11.84
CA THR A 7 -21.04 4.19 -12.94
C THR A 7 -19.58 4.06 -12.51
N GLU A 8 -19.05 5.05 -11.79
CA GLU A 8 -17.69 4.99 -11.26
C GLU A 8 -17.59 4.01 -10.09
N VAL A 9 -18.62 3.88 -9.24
CA VAL A 9 -18.61 2.86 -8.19
C VAL A 9 -18.52 1.46 -8.81
N PHE A 10 -19.39 1.13 -9.77
CA PHE A 10 -19.35 -0.18 -10.45
C PHE A 10 -18.03 -0.40 -11.21
N LYS A 11 -17.37 0.65 -11.69
CA LYS A 11 -16.01 0.56 -12.25
C LYS A 11 -14.99 0.13 -11.20
N ARG A 12 -15.05 0.67 -9.99
CA ARG A 12 -14.19 0.23 -8.88
C ARG A 12 -14.53 -1.19 -8.43
N LEU A 13 -15.80 -1.56 -8.36
CA LEU A 13 -16.20 -2.95 -8.05
C LEU A 13 -15.64 -3.94 -9.08
N ARG A 14 -15.67 -3.58 -10.37
CA ARG A 14 -15.03 -4.37 -11.44
C ARG A 14 -13.52 -4.52 -11.24
N GLN A 15 -12.84 -3.44 -10.86
CA GLN A 15 -11.40 -3.46 -10.58
C GLN A 15 -11.07 -4.39 -9.40
N LEU A 16 -11.85 -4.33 -8.32
CA LEU A 16 -11.68 -5.22 -7.15
C LEU A 16 -11.90 -6.70 -7.49
N GLU A 17 -12.91 -7.00 -8.32
CA GLU A 17 -13.21 -8.37 -8.78
C GLU A 17 -12.30 -8.86 -9.91
N GLY A 18 -11.44 -7.99 -10.46
CA GLY A 18 -10.57 -8.34 -11.59
C GLY A 18 -11.34 -8.65 -12.88
N VAL A 19 -12.51 -8.04 -13.08
CA VAL A 19 -13.36 -8.24 -14.27
C VAL A 19 -13.42 -6.96 -15.11
N SER A 20 -13.74 -7.09 -16.40
CA SER A 20 -13.72 -5.95 -17.33
C SER A 20 -15.12 -5.47 -17.72
N THR A 21 -16.13 -6.34 -17.60
CA THR A 21 -17.48 -6.07 -18.11
C THR A 21 -18.55 -6.06 -17.01
N ASN A 22 -19.65 -5.34 -17.29
CA ASN A 22 -20.85 -5.36 -16.43
C ASN A 22 -21.46 -6.75 -16.35
N LYS A 23 -21.43 -7.52 -17.44
CA LYS A 23 -21.91 -8.89 -17.49
C LYS A 23 -21.16 -9.79 -16.52
N GLU A 24 -19.83 -9.73 -16.51
CA GLU A 24 -19.00 -10.52 -15.58
C GLU A 24 -19.26 -10.13 -14.13
N LEU A 25 -19.31 -8.83 -13.82
CA LEU A 25 -19.62 -8.37 -12.46
C LEU A 25 -21.03 -8.78 -12.02
N ALA A 26 -22.03 -8.66 -12.90
CA ALA A 26 -23.39 -9.10 -12.60
C ALA A 26 -23.43 -10.60 -12.25
N ASN A 27 -22.71 -11.43 -13.01
CA ASN A 27 -22.57 -12.85 -12.70
C ASN A 27 -21.93 -13.10 -11.33
N ARG A 28 -20.88 -12.34 -10.95
CA ARG A 28 -20.26 -12.43 -9.62
C ARG A 28 -21.22 -12.04 -8.50
N LEU A 29 -22.06 -11.04 -8.75
CA LEU A 29 -23.09 -10.55 -7.83
C LEU A 29 -24.35 -11.42 -7.79
N GLY A 30 -24.44 -12.47 -8.61
CA GLY A 30 -25.65 -13.32 -8.68
C GLY A 30 -26.87 -12.61 -9.28
N VAL A 31 -26.67 -11.54 -10.03
CA VAL A 31 -27.74 -10.79 -10.72
C VAL A 31 -27.56 -10.83 -12.23
N ASN A 32 -28.59 -10.45 -12.98
CA ASN A 32 -28.46 -10.31 -14.42
C ASN A 32 -27.88 -8.92 -14.79
N GLU A 33 -27.31 -8.81 -16.00
CA GLU A 33 -26.71 -7.57 -16.51
C GLU A 33 -27.71 -6.41 -16.61
N LYS A 34 -28.99 -6.68 -16.87
CA LYS A 34 -30.03 -5.65 -16.92
C LYS A 34 -30.27 -5.03 -15.55
N THR A 35 -30.23 -5.81 -14.48
CA THR A 35 -30.36 -5.33 -13.10
C THR A 35 -29.23 -4.35 -12.76
N LEU A 36 -27.99 -4.74 -13.05
CA LEU A 36 -26.82 -3.87 -12.83
C LEU A 36 -26.90 -2.60 -13.69
N SER A 37 -27.25 -2.72 -14.96
CA SER A 37 -27.44 -1.57 -15.85
C SER A 37 -28.54 -0.63 -15.34
N GLY A 38 -29.64 -1.18 -14.83
CA GLY A 38 -30.73 -0.41 -14.22
C GLY A 38 -30.29 0.35 -12.97
N TRP A 39 -29.42 -0.25 -12.15
CA TRP A 39 -28.81 0.43 -11.02
C TRP A 39 -27.96 1.63 -11.47
N GLN A 40 -27.14 1.45 -12.52
CA GLN A 40 -26.32 2.51 -13.10
C GLN A 40 -27.17 3.66 -13.68
N THR A 41 -28.20 3.35 -14.47
CA THR A 41 -29.09 4.37 -15.06
C THR A 41 -29.80 5.20 -14.00
N LYS A 42 -30.18 4.58 -12.87
CA LYS A 42 -30.86 5.27 -11.77
C LYS A 42 -29.91 5.99 -10.81
N ASN A 43 -28.61 5.90 -11.04
CA ASN A 43 -27.58 6.35 -10.11
C ASN A 43 -27.74 5.75 -8.70
N THR A 44 -28.04 4.45 -8.63
CA THR A 44 -28.30 3.71 -7.38
C THR A 44 -27.36 2.53 -7.23
N ILE A 45 -27.12 2.09 -5.99
CA ILE A 45 -26.42 0.86 -5.63
C ILE A 45 -27.11 0.25 -4.40
N PRO A 46 -27.34 -1.07 -4.36
CA PRO A 46 -27.77 -1.73 -3.14
C PRO A 46 -26.72 -1.57 -2.03
N LEU A 47 -27.16 -1.16 -0.84
CA LEU A 47 -26.27 -1.00 0.30
C LEU A 47 -25.58 -2.32 0.66
N ASP A 48 -26.30 -3.44 0.62
CA ASP A 48 -25.75 -4.76 0.93
C ASP A 48 -24.58 -5.12 -0.01
N THR A 49 -24.72 -4.86 -1.31
CA THR A 49 -23.63 -5.05 -2.28
C THR A 49 -22.42 -4.17 -1.95
N LEU A 50 -22.65 -2.92 -1.56
CA LEU A 50 -21.58 -1.99 -1.23
C LEU A 50 -20.82 -2.43 0.04
N LEU A 51 -21.55 -2.86 1.08
CA LEU A 51 -20.99 -3.35 2.34
C LEU A 51 -20.28 -4.69 2.18
N GLU A 52 -20.81 -5.59 1.35
CA GLU A 52 -20.17 -6.86 1.02
C GLU A 52 -18.78 -6.62 0.42
N PHE A 53 -18.66 -5.70 -0.54
CA PHE A 53 -17.38 -5.35 -1.14
C PHE A 53 -16.44 -4.64 -0.16
N ALA A 54 -16.95 -3.70 0.63
CA ALA A 54 -16.16 -3.03 1.65
C ALA A 54 -15.51 -4.04 2.61
N ASN A 55 -16.28 -5.02 3.08
CA ASN A 55 -15.80 -6.05 3.98
C ASN A 55 -14.86 -7.04 3.28
N ARG A 56 -15.22 -7.51 2.08
CA ARG A 56 -14.43 -8.52 1.34
C ARG A 56 -13.03 -8.00 0.97
N TYR A 57 -12.94 -6.73 0.59
CA TYR A 57 -11.71 -6.12 0.07
C TYR A 57 -11.02 -5.20 1.06
N GLU A 58 -11.47 -5.17 2.33
CA GLU A 58 -10.99 -4.25 3.36
C GLU A 58 -10.96 -2.79 2.86
N ALA A 59 -11.94 -2.42 2.05
CA ALA A 59 -12.04 -1.12 1.39
C ALA A 59 -13.02 -0.21 2.13
N SER A 60 -12.69 1.08 2.21
CA SER A 60 -13.62 2.07 2.78
C SER A 60 -14.85 2.25 1.89
N VAL A 61 -16.04 2.30 2.52
CA VAL A 61 -17.28 2.66 1.83
C VAL A 61 -17.19 4.06 1.20
N ASP A 62 -16.54 5.01 1.88
CA ASP A 62 -16.28 6.34 1.32
C ASP A 62 -15.49 6.22 0.01
N TRP A 63 -14.40 5.44 0.01
CA TRP A 63 -13.58 5.22 -1.18
C TRP A 63 -14.37 4.50 -2.30
N LEU A 64 -15.19 3.52 -1.95
CA LEU A 64 -16.04 2.85 -2.95
C LEU A 64 -16.99 3.83 -3.63
N LEU A 65 -17.55 4.78 -2.88
CA LEU A 65 -18.50 5.78 -3.39
C LEU A 65 -17.79 6.89 -4.18
N THR A 66 -16.78 7.52 -3.60
CA THR A 66 -16.15 8.73 -4.16
C THR A 66 -14.93 8.44 -5.01
N GLY A 67 -14.24 7.32 -4.76
CA GLY A 67 -12.91 7.03 -5.30
C GLY A 67 -11.80 7.81 -4.60
N GLU A 68 -12.17 8.68 -3.68
CA GLU A 68 -11.26 9.43 -2.84
C GLU A 68 -11.03 8.58 -1.60
N SER A 69 -9.80 8.12 -1.41
CA SER A 69 -9.44 7.65 -0.08
C SER A 69 -9.44 8.92 0.77
N LYS A 70 -10.07 8.87 1.95
CA LYS A 70 -9.54 9.65 3.08
C LYS A 70 -8.20 9.02 3.45
N GLY A 71 -7.25 9.02 2.53
CA GLY A 71 -5.87 8.96 2.91
C GLY A 71 -5.69 10.17 3.79
N THR A 72 -5.21 9.96 5.00
CA THR A 72 -4.26 10.92 5.55
C THR A 72 -3.31 11.22 4.39
N GLU A 73 -3.46 12.40 3.80
CA GLU A 73 -2.51 12.88 2.81
C GLU A 73 -1.18 12.74 3.51
N LEU A 74 -0.34 11.82 3.01
CA LEU A 74 0.90 11.52 3.69
C LEU A 74 1.67 12.83 3.71
N ASP A 75 2.08 13.27 4.88
CA ASP A 75 2.86 14.49 4.96
C ASP A 75 4.20 14.30 4.20
N GLU A 76 4.91 15.40 3.97
CA GLU A 76 6.17 15.35 3.22
C GLU A 76 7.17 14.34 3.82
N MET A 77 7.16 14.17 5.14
CA MET A 77 8.05 13.24 5.84
C MET A 77 7.60 11.79 5.65
N GLU A 78 6.31 11.51 5.74
CA GLU A 78 5.74 10.19 5.49
C GLU A 78 5.97 9.74 4.04
N GLN A 79 5.82 10.65 3.07
CA GLN A 79 6.14 10.38 1.66
C GLN A 79 7.62 10.10 1.45
N LEU A 80 8.49 10.93 2.07
CA LEU A 80 9.95 10.75 1.99
C LEU A 80 10.37 9.41 2.61
N LEU A 81 9.80 9.04 3.76
CA LEU A 81 10.06 7.76 4.43
C LEU A 81 9.65 6.59 3.53
N LEU A 82 8.46 6.63 2.94
CA LEU A 82 7.97 5.57 2.07
C LEU A 82 8.83 5.43 0.80
N ASN A 83 9.23 6.55 0.19
CA ASN A 83 10.10 6.55 -0.98
C ASN A 83 11.45 5.91 -0.67
N ASN A 84 12.07 6.32 0.45
CA ASN A 84 13.34 5.75 0.89
C ASN A 84 13.19 4.26 1.22
N TYR A 85 12.16 3.88 1.98
CA TYR A 85 11.90 2.47 2.35
C TYR A 85 11.78 1.55 1.13
N LYS A 86 11.13 2.00 0.05
CA LYS A 86 10.97 1.20 -1.18
C LYS A 86 12.30 0.84 -1.85
N GLN A 87 13.32 1.69 -1.70
CA GLN A 87 14.65 1.50 -2.30
C GLN A 87 15.57 0.59 -1.48
N LEU A 88 15.19 0.24 -0.26
CA LEU A 88 16.02 -0.56 0.63
C LEU A 88 15.94 -2.05 0.34
N ASP A 89 17.05 -2.73 0.56
CA ASP A 89 17.09 -4.19 0.57
C ASP A 89 16.38 -4.78 1.81
N PRO A 90 16.04 -6.08 1.81
CA PRO A 90 15.32 -6.70 2.92
C PRO A 90 15.99 -6.56 4.29
N ILE A 91 17.32 -6.59 4.37
CA ILE A 91 18.06 -6.46 5.64
C ILE A 91 17.95 -5.02 6.16
N GLN A 92 18.11 -4.04 5.29
CA GLN A 92 17.96 -2.63 5.64
C GLN A 92 16.54 -2.29 6.12
N LYS A 93 15.51 -2.88 5.48
CA LYS A 93 14.12 -2.74 5.93
C LYS A 93 13.92 -3.30 7.34
N LEU A 94 14.46 -4.49 7.62
CA LEU A 94 14.41 -5.10 8.95
C LEU A 94 15.14 -4.25 10.01
N GLN A 95 16.30 -3.69 9.68
CA GLN A 95 17.04 -2.80 10.56
C GLN A 95 16.24 -1.54 10.92
N LEU A 96 15.60 -0.90 9.92
CA LEU A 96 14.74 0.26 10.17
C LEU A 96 13.54 -0.08 11.05
N LEU A 97 12.89 -1.23 10.84
CA LEU A 97 11.76 -1.67 11.64
C LEU A 97 12.15 -1.98 13.09
N ASN A 98 13.36 -2.47 13.33
CA ASN A 98 13.88 -2.68 14.68
C ASN A 98 14.17 -1.34 15.37
N ALA A 99 14.79 -0.41 14.64
CA ALA A 99 15.13 0.91 15.16
C ALA A 99 13.89 1.77 15.49
N SER A 100 12.82 1.65 14.69
CA SER A 100 11.59 2.44 14.89
C SER A 100 10.71 1.94 16.04
N GLN A 101 10.82 0.67 16.44
CA GLN A 101 10.02 0.06 17.50
C GLN A 101 10.55 0.33 18.92
N GLY A 102 11.58 1.19 19.09
CA GLY A 102 12.14 1.52 20.40
C GLY A 102 12.87 0.36 21.09
N ASN A 103 12.94 -0.82 20.47
CA ASN A 103 13.82 -1.90 20.89
C ASN A 103 15.22 -1.59 20.40
N ILE A 104 15.99 -0.96 21.29
CA ILE A 104 17.45 -0.99 21.32
C ILE A 104 17.93 -2.44 21.16
N VAL A 105 18.17 -2.86 19.92
CA VAL A 105 18.94 -4.06 19.64
C VAL A 105 20.41 -3.70 19.86
N GLU A 106 20.79 -3.65 21.12
CA GLU A 106 22.17 -3.57 21.61
C GLU A 106 23.00 -4.82 21.21
N SER A 107 22.64 -5.53 20.14
CA SER A 107 23.21 -6.84 19.80
C SER A 107 23.54 -7.10 18.33
N VAL A 108 23.37 -6.15 17.40
CA VAL A 108 23.86 -6.35 16.00
C VAL A 108 25.31 -5.91 15.79
N VAL A 109 25.92 -5.17 16.74
CA VAL A 109 27.31 -4.68 16.61
C VAL A 109 28.38 -5.78 16.83
N GLN A 110 28.01 -7.01 17.20
CA GLN A 110 28.99 -8.09 17.44
C GLN A 110 29.03 -9.20 16.37
N ASN A 111 28.35 -9.07 15.23
CA ASN A 111 28.41 -10.10 14.16
C ASN A 111 28.53 -9.55 12.73
N VAL A 112 29.36 -8.51 12.52
CA VAL A 112 30.04 -8.30 11.24
C VAL A 112 31.54 -8.57 11.43
N GLY A 113 31.83 -9.73 12.01
CA GLY A 113 33.09 -10.41 11.78
C GLY A 113 32.93 -11.29 10.54
N ASN A 114 33.72 -11.01 9.51
CA ASN A 114 33.97 -11.80 8.29
C ASN A 114 33.14 -11.42 7.04
N GLY A 115 33.71 -10.56 6.19
CA GLY A 115 33.33 -10.53 4.78
C GLY A 115 33.62 -9.27 3.97
N SER A 116 34.88 -9.05 3.58
CA SER A 116 35.36 -8.39 2.34
C SER A 116 35.12 -6.88 2.04
N HIS A 117 36.26 -6.19 1.92
CA HIS A 117 36.59 -5.06 1.03
C HIS A 117 35.83 -3.72 1.12
N ILE A 118 36.45 -2.77 1.84
CA ILE A 118 36.65 -1.40 1.34
C ILE A 118 38.11 -1.00 1.56
N ALA A 119 38.81 -0.74 0.46
CA ALA A 119 40.16 -0.24 0.46
C ALA A 119 40.17 1.28 0.75
N ASN A 120 41.26 1.71 1.40
CA ASN A 120 42.10 2.85 1.02
C ASN A 120 42.23 4.02 2.03
N LEU A 121 43.49 4.47 2.09
CA LEU A 121 44.03 5.78 2.47
C LEU A 121 44.41 6.05 3.93
N ALA A 122 45.75 6.18 4.10
CA ALA A 122 46.50 7.02 5.04
C ALA A 122 47.33 6.27 6.11
N GLY A 123 48.29 5.46 5.66
CA GLY A 123 49.43 5.04 6.47
C GLY A 123 50.64 5.93 6.24
N GLY A 124 50.68 7.11 6.85
CA GLY A 124 51.91 7.88 7.00
C GLY A 124 52.83 7.14 7.96
N SER A 125 53.96 6.64 7.45
CA SER A 125 54.99 6.00 8.27
C SER A 125 55.61 7.01 9.23
N ILE A 126 55.46 6.78 10.54
CA ILE A 126 56.33 7.39 11.55
C ILE A 126 56.79 6.26 12.47
N HIS A 127 58.04 5.83 12.30
CA HIS A 127 58.74 4.99 13.25
C HIS A 127 60.07 5.69 13.58
N ILE A 128 60.12 6.31 14.75
CA ILE A 128 61.35 6.77 15.39
C ILE A 128 61.51 5.93 16.66
N THR A 129 62.53 5.07 16.67
CA THR A 129 62.98 4.39 17.88
C THR A 129 64.46 4.75 18.08
N LYS A 130 64.68 5.25 19.31
CA LYS A 130 65.89 5.69 20.02
C LYS A 130 67.28 5.42 19.42
#